data_AF-A0A535T913-F1
#
_entry.id   AF-A0A535T913-F1
#
_cell.length_a   1.000
_cell.length_b   1.000
_cell.length_c   1.000
_cell.angle_alpha   90.00
_cell.angle_beta   90.00
_cell.angle_gamma   90.00
#
_symmetry.space_group_name_H-M   'P 1'
#
loop_
_entity.id
_entity.type
_entity.pdbx_description
1 polymer ?
#
loop_
_entity_poly.entity_id
_entity_poly.type
_entity_poly.pdbx_seq_one_letter_code
_entity_poly.pdbx_strand_id
1 'polypeptide(L)'
;MNEHHKGNTYGCRCDENSPGRIIQSSPNCELDRDRPLYRAHLCHQLDHLAWPSRSRSAISPASKYRYVWTRPCKASARAITDALTRSGQKLPAGYSAQQLALSGVLISIALAFTLGIIFNMIFTFGEEFGWRGYLLPRLAPLGGIYAAIITGVIWGLWHAPLIVLDGYNYPGHPWFGLGMMVIFTVSLSMIFAWLRFRSGSIWPSTLAHAAINAQAGFGLLLLSRADSLLGVPLGIIGLIPMIALAIWLAATGRLKPEPDNVAVPASSIEPASMWVKPSTNNTGENL
;
A
#
# COMPACT_ATOMS: atom_id res chain seq x y z
N MET A 1 -40.27 -5.21 -23.34
CA MET A 1 -39.83 -3.81 -23.16
C MET A 1 -39.48 -3.65 -21.68
N ASN A 2 -38.26 -3.21 -21.40
CA ASN A 2 -37.55 -3.23 -20.11
C ASN A 2 -38.35 -2.68 -18.92
N GLU A 3 -38.13 -3.22 -17.71
CA GLU A 3 -37.82 -2.37 -16.55
C GLU A 3 -37.10 -3.11 -15.41
N HIS A 4 -36.16 -2.37 -14.81
CA HIS A 4 -35.09 -2.81 -13.92
C HIS A 4 -35.53 -3.06 -12.48
N HIS A 5 -35.00 -4.13 -11.88
CA HIS A 5 -34.97 -4.34 -10.44
C HIS A 5 -34.29 -3.18 -9.69
N LYS A 6 -35.01 -2.52 -8.77
CA LYS A 6 -34.44 -1.69 -7.71
C LYS A 6 -34.73 -2.35 -6.36
N GLY A 7 -33.67 -2.78 -5.68
CA GLY A 7 -33.72 -3.28 -4.31
C GLY A 7 -34.15 -2.17 -3.35
N ASN A 8 -35.21 -2.44 -2.59
CA ASN A 8 -35.86 -1.52 -1.68
C ASN A 8 -35.60 -2.01 -0.26
N THR A 9 -34.68 -1.38 0.47
CA THR A 9 -34.37 -1.74 1.86
C THR A 9 -34.70 -0.56 2.79
N TYR A 10 -35.83 -0.73 3.49
CA TYR A 10 -36.25 -0.13 4.77
C TYR A 10 -36.61 1.37 4.79
N GLY A 11 -37.90 1.66 4.57
CA GLY A 11 -38.49 3.01 4.56
C GLY A 11 -38.62 3.72 5.92
N CYS A 12 -37.51 3.92 6.63
CA CYS A 12 -37.42 4.72 7.86
C CYS A 12 -36.49 5.94 7.63
N ARG A 13 -36.87 7.15 8.09
CA ARG A 13 -36.10 8.40 7.87
C ARG A 13 -35.56 8.97 9.19
N CYS A 14 -34.23 9.13 9.34
CA CYS A 14 -33.57 9.69 10.55
C CYS A 14 -33.50 11.23 10.51
N ASP A 15 -33.44 11.88 11.68
CA ASP A 15 -33.33 13.33 11.87
C ASP A 15 -31.89 13.82 11.70
N GLU A 16 -31.66 14.67 10.71
CA GLU A 16 -30.35 15.22 10.38
C GLU A 16 -29.76 16.12 11.49
N ASN A 17 -30.60 16.65 12.39
CA ASN A 17 -30.16 17.56 13.46
C ASN A 17 -30.05 16.87 14.83
N SER A 18 -30.37 15.58 14.93
CA SER A 18 -30.37 14.84 16.20
C SER A 18 -30.06 13.35 15.98
N PRO A 19 -28.79 12.93 16.18
CA PRO A 19 -28.37 11.54 15.94
C PRO A 19 -29.23 10.56 16.77
N GLY A 20 -29.93 9.64 16.09
CA GLY A 20 -30.73 8.58 16.72
C GLY A 20 -32.25 8.83 16.80
N ARG A 21 -32.77 9.94 16.28
CA ARG A 21 -34.21 10.22 16.24
C ARG A 21 -34.81 9.90 14.86
N ILE A 22 -35.91 9.17 14.80
CA ILE A 22 -36.61 8.80 13.54
C ILE A 22 -37.80 9.74 13.35
N ILE A 23 -37.91 10.38 12.17
CA ILE A 23 -38.93 11.41 11.88
C ILE A 23 -40.17 10.81 11.20
N GLN A 24 -40.03 9.71 10.44
CA GLN A 24 -41.17 9.10 9.73
C GLN A 24 -41.04 7.58 9.61
N SER A 25 -42.08 6.86 10.04
CA SER A 25 -42.24 5.41 9.88
C SER A 25 -43.32 5.12 8.84
N SER A 26 -42.95 4.51 7.71
CA SER A 26 -43.90 3.84 6.82
C SER A 26 -44.54 2.64 7.56
N PRO A 27 -45.76 2.17 7.20
CA PRO A 27 -46.43 1.05 7.87
C PRO A 27 -45.58 -0.24 7.96
N ASN A 28 -44.59 -0.38 7.07
CA ASN A 28 -43.67 -1.53 7.02
C ASN A 28 -42.33 -1.30 7.75
N CYS A 29 -42.21 -0.26 8.59
CA CYS A 29 -41.00 -0.01 9.39
C CYS A 29 -41.06 -0.88 10.68
N GLU A 30 -40.64 -2.14 10.55
CA GLU A 30 -40.52 -3.08 11.67
C GLU A 30 -39.18 -2.85 12.39
N LEU A 31 -39.21 -2.07 13.46
CA LEU A 31 -38.06 -1.88 14.35
C LEU A 31 -38.26 -2.76 15.57
N ASP A 32 -37.42 -3.79 15.71
CA ASP A 32 -37.30 -4.57 16.96
C ASP A 32 -37.07 -3.58 18.13
N ARG A 33 -38.07 -3.44 18.99
CA ARG A 33 -38.14 -2.37 20.00
C ARG A 33 -37.18 -2.61 21.17
N ASP A 34 -36.62 -3.81 21.29
CA ASP A 34 -35.90 -4.25 22.50
C ASP A 34 -34.38 -4.10 22.42
N ARG A 35 -33.81 -3.56 21.32
CA ARG A 35 -32.36 -3.34 21.18
C ARG A 35 -31.97 -1.91 20.78
N PRO A 36 -31.84 -0.97 21.74
CA PRO A 36 -31.51 0.43 21.47
C PRO A 36 -30.12 0.63 20.81
N LEU A 37 -29.15 -0.25 21.07
CA LEU A 37 -27.82 -0.20 20.44
C LEU A 37 -27.86 -0.49 18.92
N TYR A 38 -28.86 -1.25 18.46
CA TYR A 38 -29.01 -1.58 17.04
C TYR A 38 -29.53 -0.37 16.23
N ARG A 39 -30.38 0.48 16.83
CA ARG A 39 -30.89 1.73 16.21
C ARG A 39 -29.79 2.76 15.93
N ALA A 40 -28.85 2.93 16.86
CA ALA A 40 -27.74 3.86 16.69
C ALA A 40 -26.78 3.38 15.59
N HIS A 41 -26.54 2.06 15.51
CA HIS A 41 -25.67 1.48 14.50
C HIS A 41 -26.27 1.59 13.08
N LEU A 42 -27.60 1.40 12.95
CA LEU A 42 -28.27 1.50 11.65
C LEU A 42 -28.37 2.94 11.13
N CYS A 43 -28.75 3.94 11.94
CA CYS A 43 -28.73 5.34 11.46
C CYS A 43 -27.28 5.80 11.17
N HIS A 44 -26.28 5.36 11.94
CA HIS A 44 -24.87 5.66 11.64
C HIS A 44 -24.45 5.04 10.29
N GLN A 45 -24.78 3.77 10.01
CA GLN A 45 -24.49 3.15 8.72
C GLN A 45 -25.26 3.80 7.55
N LEU A 46 -26.51 4.22 7.75
CA LEU A 46 -27.32 4.87 6.72
C LEU A 46 -26.85 6.30 6.42
N ASP A 47 -26.37 7.06 7.41
CA ASP A 47 -25.70 8.35 7.19
C ASP A 47 -24.37 8.22 6.43
N HIS A 48 -23.68 7.07 6.56
CA HIS A 48 -22.48 6.78 5.77
C HIS A 48 -22.79 6.37 4.32
N LEU A 49 -24.00 5.86 4.06
CA LEU A 49 -24.50 5.45 2.74
C LEU A 49 -25.31 6.54 2.02
N ALA A 50 -25.67 7.62 2.70
CA ALA A 50 -26.36 8.77 2.10
C ALA A 50 -25.42 9.55 1.17
N TRP A 51 -25.24 9.03 -0.04
CA TRP A 51 -25.00 9.87 -1.21
C TRP A 51 -26.13 10.91 -1.27
N PRO A 52 -25.89 12.20 -1.55
CA PRO A 52 -26.99 13.13 -1.67
C PRO A 52 -27.87 12.67 -2.83
N SER A 53 -29.04 12.13 -2.52
CA SER A 53 -30.12 11.86 -3.46
C SER A 53 -30.80 13.15 -3.94
N ARG A 54 -30.09 14.29 -3.90
CA ARG A 54 -30.51 15.50 -4.60
C ARG A 54 -30.21 15.30 -6.07
N SER A 55 -31.26 15.49 -6.86
CA SER A 55 -31.35 15.53 -8.33
C SER A 55 -30.02 15.69 -9.06
N ARG A 56 -29.87 14.95 -10.17
CA ARG A 56 -28.79 15.02 -11.18
C ARG A 56 -28.69 16.39 -11.89
N SER A 57 -28.86 17.49 -11.18
CA SER A 57 -28.65 18.85 -11.65
C SER A 57 -27.26 19.32 -11.20
N ALA A 58 -26.30 19.16 -12.11
CA ALA A 58 -25.11 20.00 -12.27
C ALA A 58 -24.33 20.43 -11.00
N ILE A 59 -23.63 19.48 -10.37
CA ILE A 59 -22.46 19.84 -9.55
C ILE A 59 -21.32 20.19 -10.52
N SER A 60 -20.93 21.47 -10.59
CA SER A 60 -19.82 21.93 -11.42
C SER A 60 -18.53 21.15 -11.09
N PRO A 61 -17.61 20.93 -12.04
CA PRO A 61 -16.36 20.22 -11.77
C PRO A 61 -15.61 20.78 -10.54
N ALA A 62 -15.54 22.11 -10.42
CA ALA A 62 -14.91 22.79 -9.29
C ALA A 62 -15.52 22.45 -7.91
N SER A 63 -16.84 22.24 -7.85
CA SER A 63 -17.51 21.85 -6.60
C SER A 63 -17.30 20.36 -6.27
N LYS A 64 -17.13 19.49 -7.27
CA LYS A 64 -16.67 18.10 -7.04
C LYS A 64 -15.25 18.05 -6.49
N TYR A 65 -14.31 18.78 -7.07
CA TYR A 65 -12.92 18.84 -6.58
C TYR A 65 -12.87 19.37 -5.14
N ARG A 66 -13.56 20.48 -4.83
CA ARG A 66 -13.65 21.02 -3.47
C ARG A 66 -14.22 20.00 -2.48
N TYR A 67 -15.17 19.17 -2.90
CA TYR A 67 -15.77 18.15 -2.06
C TYR A 67 -14.82 16.98 -1.75
N VAL A 68 -13.97 16.57 -2.71
CA VAL A 68 -12.97 15.51 -2.51
C VAL A 68 -11.90 15.95 -1.50
N TRP A 69 -11.42 17.19 -1.57
CA TRP A 69 -10.36 17.69 -0.67
C TRP A 69 -10.84 18.11 0.72
N THR A 70 -12.07 18.62 0.84
CA THR A 70 -12.58 19.10 2.14
C THR A 70 -13.05 17.97 3.06
N ARG A 71 -13.31 16.77 2.53
CA ARG A 71 -13.82 15.64 3.32
C ARG A 71 -12.78 14.98 4.24
N PRO A 72 -11.57 14.61 3.78
CA PRO A 72 -10.53 14.07 4.65
C PRO A 72 -10.18 15.05 5.77
N CYS A 73 -10.03 16.34 5.44
CA CYS A 73 -9.77 17.39 6.43
C CYS A 73 -10.89 17.49 7.48
N LYS A 74 -12.17 17.37 7.08
CA LYS A 74 -13.30 17.36 8.02
C LYS A 74 -13.33 16.09 8.87
N ALA A 75 -12.99 14.93 8.31
CA ALA A 75 -12.90 13.66 9.04
C ALA A 75 -11.78 13.70 10.08
N SER A 76 -10.58 14.14 9.69
CA SER A 76 -9.45 14.32 10.60
C SER A 76 -9.74 15.37 11.67
N ALA A 77 -10.43 16.48 11.33
CA ALA A 77 -10.84 17.47 12.31
C ALA A 77 -11.80 16.90 13.37
N ARG A 78 -12.74 16.03 12.97
CA ARG A 78 -13.62 15.31 13.91
C ARG A 78 -12.81 14.38 14.81
N ALA A 79 -11.91 13.58 14.23
CA ALA A 79 -11.06 12.67 15.00
C ALA A 79 -10.19 13.38 16.04
N ILE A 80 -9.59 14.53 15.68
CA ILE A 80 -8.83 15.38 16.61
C ILE A 80 -9.74 15.91 17.72
N THR A 81 -10.94 16.39 17.38
CA THR A 81 -11.90 16.89 18.38
C THR A 81 -12.33 15.79 19.35
N ASP A 82 -12.60 14.58 18.85
CA ASP A 82 -12.99 13.42 19.66
C ASP A 82 -11.84 12.92 20.53
N ALA A 83 -10.61 12.96 20.03
CA ALA A 83 -9.42 12.59 20.80
C ALA A 83 -9.15 13.57 21.94
N LEU A 84 -9.21 14.88 21.65
CA LEU A 84 -9.04 15.93 22.67
C LEU A 84 -10.14 15.83 23.74
N THR A 85 -11.39 15.62 23.32
CA THR A 85 -12.52 15.45 24.23
C THR A 85 -12.34 14.24 25.15
N ARG A 86 -11.88 13.11 24.60
CA ARG A 86 -11.55 11.90 25.39
C ARG A 86 -10.40 12.12 26.37
N SER A 87 -9.43 12.96 26.01
CA SER A 87 -8.30 13.33 26.86
C SER A 87 -8.62 14.48 27.84
N GLY A 88 -9.86 14.96 27.90
CA GLY A 88 -10.26 16.11 28.72
C GLY A 88 -9.61 17.44 28.30
N GLN A 89 -9.02 17.50 27.10
CA GLN A 89 -8.33 18.67 26.57
C GLN A 89 -9.26 19.48 25.66
N LYS A 90 -9.08 20.79 25.64
CA LYS A 90 -9.74 21.69 24.69
C LYS A 90 -8.83 21.97 23.51
N LEU A 91 -9.41 22.43 22.41
CA LEU A 91 -8.64 22.95 21.27
C LEU A 91 -7.73 24.10 21.74
N PRO A 92 -6.49 24.19 21.21
CA PRO A 92 -5.61 25.32 21.47
C PRO A 92 -6.28 26.66 21.11
N ALA A 93 -6.06 27.68 21.93
CA ALA A 93 -6.63 29.00 21.69
C ALA A 93 -6.16 29.55 20.33
N GLY A 94 -7.10 30.10 19.54
CA GLY A 94 -6.82 30.69 18.24
C GLY A 94 -6.80 29.71 17.05
N TYR A 95 -6.99 28.41 17.28
CA TYR A 95 -7.03 27.42 16.20
C TYR A 95 -8.38 26.68 16.10
N SER A 96 -8.86 26.50 14.87
CA SER A 96 -9.95 25.58 14.55
C SER A 96 -9.45 24.13 14.41
N ALA A 97 -10.34 23.15 14.65
CA ALA A 97 -10.02 21.74 14.44
C ALA A 97 -9.60 21.44 12.99
N GLN A 98 -10.15 22.16 12.01
CA GLN A 98 -9.77 22.02 10.60
C GLN A 98 -8.35 22.53 10.33
N GLN A 99 -7.90 23.61 10.98
CA GLN A 99 -6.53 24.10 10.86
C GLN A 99 -5.53 23.12 11.48
N LEU A 100 -5.83 22.54 12.64
CA LEU A 100 -5.00 21.47 13.23
C LEU A 100 -4.97 20.22 12.35
N ALA A 101 -6.10 19.83 11.78
CA ALA A 101 -6.16 18.70 10.87
C ALA A 101 -5.31 18.94 9.61
N LEU A 102 -5.38 20.14 9.03
CA LEU A 102 -4.61 20.50 7.86
C LEU A 102 -3.10 20.53 8.17
N SER A 103 -2.68 21.13 9.28
CA SER A 103 -1.27 21.14 9.67
C SER A 103 -0.75 19.73 9.95
N GLY A 104 -1.55 18.89 10.62
CA GLY A 104 -1.23 17.47 10.82
C GLY A 104 -1.02 16.73 9.50
N VAL A 105 -1.94 16.89 8.53
CA VAL A 105 -1.80 16.29 7.20
C VAL A 105 -0.55 16.79 6.48
N LEU A 106 -0.28 18.09 6.49
CA LEU A 106 0.92 18.66 5.85
C LEU A 106 2.22 18.15 6.49
N ILE A 107 2.25 18.02 7.82
CA ILE A 107 3.39 17.44 8.55
C ILE A 107 3.55 15.96 8.17
N SER A 108 2.47 15.18 8.15
CA SER A 108 2.52 13.77 7.74
C SER A 108 3.03 13.61 6.31
N ILE A 109 2.63 14.50 5.39
CA ILE A 109 3.16 14.53 4.02
C ILE A 109 4.65 14.83 4.03
N ALA A 110 5.06 15.93 4.68
CA ALA A 110 6.46 16.31 4.75
C ALA A 110 7.32 15.16 5.30
N LEU A 111 6.87 14.50 6.37
CA LEU A 111 7.54 13.35 6.96
C LEU A 111 7.59 12.17 6.00
N ALA A 112 6.47 11.79 5.37
CA ALA A 112 6.41 10.65 4.44
C ALA A 112 7.36 10.81 3.24
N PHE A 113 7.52 12.03 2.72
CA PHE A 113 8.41 12.34 1.59
C PHE A 113 9.85 12.67 2.00
N THR A 114 10.18 12.69 3.29
CA THR A 114 11.54 12.94 3.80
C THR A 114 12.00 11.83 4.74
N LEU A 115 11.82 12.02 6.06
CA LEU A 115 12.30 11.11 7.10
C LEU A 115 11.68 9.71 6.99
N GLY A 116 10.42 9.62 6.55
CA GLY A 116 9.70 8.37 6.35
C GLY A 116 10.42 7.44 5.37
N ILE A 117 11.05 7.99 4.32
CA ILE A 117 11.85 7.21 3.37
C ILE A 117 13.08 6.65 4.08
N ILE A 118 13.82 7.49 4.81
CA ILE A 118 15.05 7.08 5.51
C ILE A 118 14.76 5.98 6.54
N PHE A 119 13.69 6.12 7.32
CA PHE A 119 13.28 5.08 8.27
C PHE A 119 12.88 3.78 7.58
N ASN A 120 12.12 3.86 6.48
CA ASN A 120 11.73 2.67 5.72
C ASN A 120 12.92 1.96 5.08
N MET A 121 14.00 2.68 4.72
CA MET A 121 15.19 2.07 4.14
C MET A 121 15.82 0.99 5.05
N ILE A 122 15.66 1.07 6.37
CA ILE A 122 16.17 0.04 7.29
C ILE A 122 15.49 -1.30 7.02
N PHE A 123 14.16 -1.29 6.86
CA PHE A 123 13.36 -2.49 6.61
C PHE A 123 13.50 -2.95 5.16
N THR A 124 13.36 -2.03 4.20
CA THR A 124 13.45 -2.38 2.78
C THR A 124 14.86 -2.79 2.39
N PHE A 125 15.91 -2.38 3.11
CA PHE A 125 17.26 -2.90 2.90
C PHE A 125 17.30 -4.41 3.15
N GLY A 126 16.71 -4.89 4.24
CA GLY A 126 16.66 -6.32 4.55
C GLY A 126 15.97 -7.13 3.45
N GLU A 127 14.84 -6.64 2.95
CA GLU A 127 14.13 -7.26 1.83
C GLU A 127 14.94 -7.21 0.53
N GLU A 128 15.41 -6.02 0.12
CA GLU A 128 16.14 -5.85 -1.14
C GLU A 128 17.49 -6.56 -1.15
N PHE A 129 18.12 -6.73 0.01
CA PHE A 129 19.31 -7.57 0.14
C PHE A 129 19.01 -9.02 -0.27
N GLY A 130 17.88 -9.59 0.18
CA GLY A 130 17.43 -10.91 -0.26
C GLY A 130 17.02 -10.93 -1.74
N TRP A 131 16.17 -10.00 -2.17
CA TRP A 131 15.58 -10.02 -3.50
C TRP A 131 16.57 -9.62 -4.61
N ARG A 132 17.23 -8.46 -4.48
CA ARG A 132 18.11 -7.87 -5.51
C ARG A 132 19.59 -8.17 -5.25
N GLY A 133 19.96 -8.42 -3.99
CA GLY A 133 21.32 -8.81 -3.61
C GLY A 133 21.60 -10.30 -3.78
N TYR A 134 20.65 -11.18 -3.46
CA TYR A 134 20.86 -12.62 -3.48
C TYR A 134 20.12 -13.36 -4.60
N LEU A 135 18.80 -13.20 -4.70
CA LEU A 135 17.94 -14.01 -5.58
C LEU A 135 18.07 -13.58 -7.05
N LEU A 136 17.92 -12.29 -7.35
CA LEU A 136 17.94 -11.77 -8.72
C LEU A 136 19.23 -12.11 -9.47
N PRO A 137 20.45 -11.98 -8.89
CA PRO A 137 21.69 -12.36 -9.59
C PRO A 137 21.76 -13.85 -9.93
N ARG A 138 21.22 -14.73 -9.08
CA ARG A 138 21.20 -16.18 -9.33
C ARG A 138 20.21 -16.59 -10.42
N LEU A 139 19.16 -15.80 -10.60
CA LEU A 139 18.17 -15.99 -11.67
C LEU A 139 18.58 -15.29 -12.97
N ALA A 140 19.54 -14.36 -12.93
CA ALA A 140 19.98 -13.59 -14.10
C ALA A 140 20.43 -14.44 -15.31
N PRO A 141 21.03 -15.65 -15.16
CA PRO A 141 21.32 -16.53 -16.28
C PRO A 141 20.08 -16.96 -17.09
N LEU A 142 18.88 -16.91 -16.50
CA LEU A 142 17.62 -17.16 -17.21
C LEU A 142 17.20 -15.99 -18.11
N GLY A 143 17.91 -14.86 -18.05
CA GLY A 143 17.55 -13.59 -18.67
C GLY A 143 16.83 -12.67 -17.68
N GLY A 144 17.11 -11.37 -17.74
CA GLY A 144 16.68 -10.45 -16.69
C GLY A 144 15.16 -10.20 -16.61
N ILE A 145 14.40 -10.43 -17.70
CA ILE A 145 12.94 -10.42 -17.66
C ILE A 145 12.42 -11.57 -16.78
N TYR A 146 12.85 -12.81 -17.06
CA TYR A 146 12.45 -13.98 -16.29
C TYR A 146 12.92 -13.89 -14.84
N ALA A 147 14.16 -13.43 -14.63
CA ALA A 147 14.70 -13.20 -13.29
C ALA A 147 13.83 -12.23 -12.47
N ALA A 148 13.42 -11.10 -13.07
CA ALA A 148 12.56 -10.12 -12.42
C ALA A 148 11.15 -10.66 -12.14
N ILE A 149 10.53 -11.35 -13.10
CA ILE A 149 9.20 -11.95 -12.94
C ILE A 149 9.20 -12.98 -11.81
N ILE A 150 10.14 -13.94 -11.83
CA ILE A 150 10.22 -14.99 -10.81
C ILE A 150 10.44 -14.37 -9.43
N THR A 151 11.37 -13.41 -9.32
CA THR A 151 11.62 -12.68 -8.07
C THR A 151 10.35 -11.98 -7.57
N GLY A 152 9.60 -11.34 -8.48
CA GLY A 152 8.38 -10.62 -8.13
C GLY A 152 7.24 -11.54 -7.71
N VAL A 153 7.10 -12.71 -8.33
CA VAL A 153 6.12 -13.73 -7.92
C VAL A 153 6.43 -14.25 -6.53
N ILE A 154 7.69 -14.62 -6.27
CA ILE A 154 8.11 -15.11 -4.94
C ILE A 154 7.87 -14.03 -3.88
N TRP A 155 8.23 -12.78 -4.18
CA TRP A 155 8.00 -11.66 -3.27
C TRP A 155 6.50 -11.41 -3.02
N GLY A 156 5.64 -11.53 -4.03
CA GLY A 156 4.19 -11.40 -3.87
C GLY A 156 3.59 -12.51 -3.02
N LEU A 157 4.01 -13.75 -3.26
CA LEU A 157 3.58 -14.92 -2.48
C LEU A 157 4.10 -14.90 -1.04
N TRP A 158 5.24 -14.27 -0.78
CA TRP A 158 5.74 -14.06 0.59
C TRP A 158 4.76 -13.27 1.48
N HIS A 159 3.90 -12.44 0.87
CA HIS A 159 2.85 -11.72 1.59
C HIS A 159 1.59 -12.56 1.88
N ALA A 160 1.48 -13.76 1.31
CA ALA A 160 0.25 -14.56 1.38
C ALA A 160 -0.25 -14.81 2.81
N PRO A 161 0.59 -15.15 3.82
CA PRO A 161 0.09 -15.37 5.17
C PRO A 161 -0.59 -14.12 5.75
N LEU A 162 0.01 -12.95 5.55
CA LEU A 162 -0.53 -11.68 6.07
C LEU A 162 -1.80 -11.27 5.31
N ILE A 163 -1.85 -11.47 4.00
CA ILE A 163 -3.02 -11.09 3.19
C ILE A 163 -4.20 -12.02 3.47
N VAL A 164 -3.97 -13.33 3.49
CA VAL A 164 -5.05 -14.33 3.59
C VAL A 164 -5.59 -14.43 5.02
N LEU A 165 -4.74 -14.26 6.04
CA LEU A 165 -5.15 -14.41 7.44
C LEU A 165 -5.56 -13.10 8.11
N ASP A 166 -4.86 -11.99 7.81
CA ASP A 166 -5.07 -10.68 8.49
C ASP A 166 -5.69 -9.63 7.54
N GLY A 167 -5.82 -9.93 6.24
CA GLY A 167 -6.32 -8.96 5.27
C GLY A 167 -5.33 -7.83 4.98
N TYR A 168 -4.03 -8.06 5.20
CA TYR A 168 -2.97 -7.07 4.97
C TYR A 168 -3.10 -6.43 3.58
N ASN A 169 -3.18 -5.10 3.54
CA ASN A 169 -3.45 -4.27 2.35
C ASN A 169 -4.78 -4.52 1.60
N TYR A 170 -5.45 -5.66 1.80
CA TYR A 170 -6.65 -6.09 1.07
C TYR A 170 -7.70 -6.67 2.03
N PRO A 171 -8.22 -5.88 2.99
CA PRO A 171 -9.18 -6.35 3.97
C PRO A 171 -10.45 -6.86 3.29
N GLY A 172 -10.87 -8.09 3.63
CA GLY A 172 -12.04 -8.74 3.03
C GLY A 172 -11.81 -9.39 1.66
N HIS A 173 -10.60 -9.33 1.10
CA HIS A 173 -10.29 -9.87 -0.23
C HIS A 173 -9.05 -10.80 -0.21
N PRO A 174 -9.07 -11.95 0.49
CA PRO A 174 -7.87 -12.76 0.70
C PRO A 174 -7.23 -13.28 -0.60
N TRP A 175 -8.02 -13.90 -1.47
CA TRP A 175 -7.51 -14.51 -2.71
C TRP A 175 -7.31 -13.50 -3.83
N PHE A 176 -8.28 -12.59 -4.01
CA PHE A 176 -8.18 -11.55 -5.04
C PHE A 176 -7.08 -10.55 -4.71
N GLY A 177 -6.96 -10.15 -3.43
CA GLY A 177 -5.89 -9.31 -2.93
C GLY A 177 -4.51 -9.94 -3.08
N LEU A 178 -4.37 -11.26 -2.85
CA LEU A 178 -3.12 -11.96 -3.12
C LEU A 178 -2.75 -11.92 -4.60
N GLY A 179 -3.70 -12.14 -5.51
CA GLY A 179 -3.48 -12.01 -6.95
C GLY A 179 -3.02 -10.61 -7.34
N MET A 180 -3.66 -9.58 -6.78
CA MET A 180 -3.25 -8.18 -7.02
C MET A 180 -1.87 -7.88 -6.44
N MET A 181 -1.55 -8.40 -5.25
CA MET A 181 -0.22 -8.26 -4.66
C MET A 181 0.85 -8.86 -5.57
N VAL A 182 0.62 -10.05 -6.12
CA VAL A 182 1.57 -10.67 -7.05
C VAL A 182 1.77 -9.82 -8.30
N ILE A 183 0.70 -9.26 -8.89
CA ILE A 183 0.81 -8.37 -10.05
C ILE A 183 1.61 -7.10 -9.69
N PHE A 184 1.35 -6.55 -8.49
CA PHE A 184 2.06 -5.38 -7.97
C PHE A 184 3.55 -5.66 -7.78
N THR A 185 3.91 -6.73 -7.08
CA THR A 185 5.30 -7.08 -6.82
C THR A 185 6.04 -7.50 -8.07
N VAL A 186 5.40 -8.15 -9.04
CA VAL A 186 6.00 -8.43 -10.37
C VAL A 186 6.33 -7.13 -11.10
N SER A 187 5.38 -6.18 -11.14
CA SER A 187 5.59 -4.90 -11.81
C SER A 187 6.75 -4.11 -11.18
N LEU A 188 6.78 -4.02 -9.85
CA LEU A 188 7.90 -3.40 -9.14
C LEU A 188 9.21 -4.17 -9.27
N SER A 189 9.15 -5.50 -9.28
CA SER A 189 10.34 -6.34 -9.45
C SER A 189 11.04 -6.06 -10.77
N MET A 190 10.29 -5.84 -11.85
CA MET A 190 10.86 -5.41 -13.13
C MET A 190 11.55 -4.04 -13.02
N ILE A 191 10.92 -3.05 -12.38
CA ILE A 191 11.50 -1.72 -12.20
C ILE A 191 12.77 -1.79 -11.34
N PHE A 192 12.75 -2.53 -10.24
CA PHE A 192 13.89 -2.63 -9.32
C PHE A 192 15.01 -3.50 -9.90
N ALA A 193 14.68 -4.52 -10.69
CA ALA A 193 15.69 -5.28 -11.44
C ALA A 193 16.41 -4.38 -12.44
N TRP A 194 15.68 -3.50 -13.15
CA TRP A 194 16.30 -2.48 -13.99
C TRP A 194 17.23 -1.55 -13.20
N LEU A 195 16.78 -1.02 -12.05
CA LEU A 195 17.63 -0.20 -11.18
C LEU A 195 18.90 -0.96 -10.75
N ARG A 196 18.76 -2.23 -10.37
CA ARG A 196 19.87 -3.08 -9.92
C ARG A 196 20.86 -3.38 -11.05
N PHE A 197 20.39 -3.68 -12.26
CA PHE A 197 21.26 -3.97 -13.40
C PHE A 197 22.00 -2.73 -13.89
N ARG A 198 21.36 -1.56 -13.88
CA ARG A 198 21.98 -0.29 -14.32
C ARG A 198 22.95 0.30 -13.31
N SER A 199 22.69 0.13 -12.01
CA SER A 199 23.50 0.74 -10.97
C SER A 199 24.60 -0.17 -10.41
N GLY A 200 24.51 -1.48 -10.62
CA GLY A 200 25.38 -2.44 -9.92
C GLY A 200 25.13 -2.54 -8.42
N SER A 201 24.15 -1.80 -7.88
CA SER A 201 23.93 -1.63 -6.44
C SER A 201 22.50 -1.93 -6.02
N ILE A 202 22.31 -2.35 -4.77
CA ILE A 202 20.98 -2.56 -4.18
C ILE A 202 20.38 -1.25 -3.64
N TRP A 203 21.18 -0.22 -3.39
CA TRP A 203 20.72 1.04 -2.78
C TRP A 203 19.63 1.76 -3.57
N PRO A 204 19.71 1.85 -4.92
CA PRO A 204 18.63 2.48 -5.69
C PRO A 204 17.30 1.74 -5.57
N SER A 205 17.31 0.40 -5.59
CA SER A 205 16.10 -0.41 -5.35
C SER A 205 15.59 -0.26 -3.91
N THR A 206 16.47 -0.24 -2.91
CA THR A 206 16.12 -0.04 -1.50
C THR A 206 15.44 1.31 -1.27
N LEU A 207 16.00 2.38 -1.85
CA LEU A 207 15.43 3.73 -1.75
C LEU A 207 14.06 3.81 -2.44
N ALA A 208 13.94 3.24 -3.64
CA ALA A 208 12.67 3.22 -4.37
C ALA A 208 11.59 2.43 -3.62
N HIS A 209 11.93 1.26 -3.06
CA HIS A 209 11.04 0.48 -2.20
C HIS A 209 10.63 1.28 -0.96
N ALA A 210 11.60 1.90 -0.27
CA ALA A 210 11.33 2.69 0.93
C ALA A 210 10.38 3.87 0.64
N ALA A 211 10.55 4.53 -0.51
CA ALA A 211 9.67 5.60 -0.94
C ALA A 211 8.22 5.12 -1.12
N ILE A 212 8.02 3.96 -1.75
CA ILE A 212 6.69 3.37 -1.93
C ILE A 212 6.04 3.04 -0.58
N ASN A 213 6.78 2.41 0.34
CA ASN A 213 6.24 2.05 1.66
C ASN A 213 5.93 3.28 2.50
N ALA A 214 6.81 4.29 2.51
CA ALA A 214 6.60 5.54 3.23
C ALA A 214 5.37 6.30 2.72
N GLN A 215 5.09 6.21 1.42
CA GLN A 215 3.96 6.88 0.77
C GLN A 215 2.67 6.04 0.75
N ALA A 216 2.72 4.75 1.09
CA ALA A 216 1.52 3.89 1.13
C ALA A 216 0.46 4.43 2.10
N GLY A 217 0.88 4.95 3.25
CA GLY A 217 -0.02 5.60 4.23
C GLY A 217 -0.62 6.93 3.75
N PHE A 218 0.02 7.62 2.80
CA PHE A 218 -0.50 8.86 2.22
C PHE A 218 -1.73 8.62 1.33
N GLY A 219 -1.71 7.55 0.54
CA GLY A 219 -2.87 7.09 -0.22
C GLY A 219 -4.05 6.77 0.71
N LEU A 220 -3.78 6.12 1.83
CA LEU A 220 -4.79 5.80 2.85
C LEU A 220 -5.36 7.06 3.55
N LEU A 221 -4.55 8.10 3.81
CA LEU A 221 -5.00 9.32 4.50
C LEU A 221 -5.84 10.25 3.62
N LEU A 222 -5.49 10.41 2.34
CA LEU A 222 -6.22 11.30 1.42
C LEU A 222 -7.35 10.59 0.67
N LEU A 223 -7.22 9.30 0.41
CA LEU A 223 -8.17 8.49 -0.36
C LEU A 223 -8.85 7.43 0.50
N SER A 224 -8.97 7.64 1.82
CA SER A 224 -9.44 6.71 2.87
C SER A 224 -10.77 5.96 2.65
N ARG A 225 -11.48 6.24 1.55
CA ARG A 225 -12.71 5.53 1.13
C ARG A 225 -12.61 4.88 -0.26
N ALA A 226 -11.48 4.99 -0.96
CA ALA A 226 -11.23 4.15 -2.11
C ALA A 226 -11.12 2.72 -1.60
N ASP A 227 -11.87 1.81 -2.21
CA ASP A 227 -11.68 0.39 -2.03
C ASP A 227 -10.17 0.08 -2.10
N SER A 228 -9.67 -0.77 -1.21
CA SER A 228 -8.28 -1.25 -1.25
C SER A 228 -7.87 -1.74 -2.64
N LEU A 229 -8.85 -2.20 -3.43
CA LEU A 229 -8.65 -2.64 -4.81
C LEU A 229 -8.44 -1.49 -5.82
N LEU A 230 -8.86 -0.28 -5.48
CA LEU A 230 -8.81 0.91 -6.35
C LEU A 230 -7.78 1.96 -5.88
N GLY A 231 -7.48 2.01 -4.58
CA GLY A 231 -6.61 3.03 -3.97
C GLY A 231 -5.16 2.98 -4.46
N VAL A 232 -4.46 4.11 -4.38
CA VAL A 232 -3.01 4.18 -4.67
C VAL A 232 -2.24 3.87 -3.37
N PRO A 233 -1.09 3.17 -3.40
CA PRO A 233 -0.37 2.69 -4.59
C PRO A 233 -0.71 1.26 -5.04
N LEU A 234 -1.40 0.47 -4.20
CA LEU A 234 -1.54 -0.98 -4.38
C LEU A 234 -2.72 -1.40 -5.27
N GLY A 235 -3.76 -0.56 -5.36
CA GLY A 235 -4.93 -0.80 -6.19
C GLY A 235 -4.69 -0.49 -7.67
N ILE A 236 -5.70 -0.77 -8.48
CA ILE A 236 -5.64 -0.73 -9.96
C ILE A 236 -5.10 0.60 -10.49
N ILE A 237 -5.46 1.73 -9.86
CA ILE A 237 -5.01 3.06 -10.29
C ILE A 237 -3.48 3.21 -10.15
N GLY A 238 -2.90 2.70 -9.06
CA GLY A 238 -1.44 2.71 -8.86
C GLY A 238 -0.72 1.65 -9.70
N LEU A 239 -1.38 0.53 -9.96
CA LEU A 239 -0.84 -0.57 -10.76
C LEU A 239 -0.64 -0.20 -12.24
N ILE A 240 -1.58 0.52 -12.85
CA ILE A 240 -1.52 0.87 -14.29
C ILE A 240 -0.18 1.50 -14.70
N PRO A 241 0.30 2.60 -14.07
CA PRO A 241 1.58 3.20 -14.46
C PRO A 241 2.78 2.28 -14.19
N MET A 242 2.73 1.45 -13.13
CA MET A 242 3.81 0.51 -12.81
C MET A 242 3.90 -0.62 -13.83
N ILE A 243 2.77 -1.19 -14.22
CA ILE A 243 2.66 -2.20 -15.28
C ILE A 243 3.14 -1.60 -16.61
N ALA A 244 2.67 -0.40 -16.95
CA ALA A 244 3.09 0.28 -18.18
C ALA A 244 4.61 0.49 -18.24
N LEU A 245 5.21 0.95 -17.15
CA LEU A 245 6.66 1.12 -17.06
C LEU A 245 7.40 -0.23 -17.14
N ALA A 246 6.91 -1.26 -16.45
CA ALA A 246 7.48 -2.60 -16.48
C ALA A 246 7.46 -3.20 -17.90
N ILE A 247 6.34 -3.07 -18.61
CA ILE A 247 6.20 -3.50 -20.01
C ILE A 247 7.15 -2.70 -20.91
N TRP A 248 7.23 -1.38 -20.74
CA TRP A 248 8.15 -0.55 -21.52
C TRP A 248 9.63 -0.94 -21.30
N LEU A 249 10.02 -1.21 -20.06
CA LEU A 249 11.38 -1.68 -19.72
C LEU A 249 11.70 -3.03 -20.39
N ALA A 250 10.75 -3.96 -20.38
CA ALA A 250 10.89 -5.25 -21.07
C ALA A 250 10.95 -5.09 -22.59
N ALA A 251 10.02 -4.33 -23.17
CA ALA A 251 9.91 -4.13 -24.62
C ALA A 251 11.13 -3.40 -25.21
N THR A 252 11.75 -2.50 -24.44
CA THR A 252 12.97 -1.77 -24.85
C THR A 252 14.27 -2.52 -24.53
N GLY A 253 14.19 -3.75 -23.99
CA GLY A 253 15.36 -4.57 -23.69
C GLY A 253 16.24 -4.01 -22.57
N ARG A 254 15.71 -3.11 -21.72
CA ARG A 254 16.45 -2.47 -20.63
C ARG A 254 16.71 -3.38 -19.43
N LEU A 255 16.08 -4.56 -19.41
CA LEU A 255 16.25 -5.58 -18.37
C LEU A 255 17.38 -6.58 -18.66
N LYS A 256 18.31 -6.28 -19.56
CA LYS A 256 19.46 -7.15 -19.81
C LYS A 256 20.43 -7.07 -18.62
N PRO A 257 20.82 -8.20 -18.00
CA PRO A 257 21.87 -8.22 -16.98
C PRO A 257 23.18 -7.72 -17.58
N GLU A 258 23.83 -6.77 -16.92
CA GLU A 258 25.16 -6.29 -17.32
C GLU A 258 26.20 -7.20 -16.64
N PRO A 259 27.13 -7.85 -17.38
CA PRO A 259 28.00 -8.91 -16.85
C PRO A 259 28.76 -8.51 -15.58
N ASP A 260 29.28 -7.28 -15.56
CA ASP A 260 30.12 -6.78 -14.47
C ASP A 260 29.32 -6.41 -13.22
N ASN A 261 28.02 -6.17 -13.36
CA ASN A 261 27.15 -5.69 -12.29
C ASN A 261 26.41 -6.81 -11.56
N VAL A 262 26.39 -8.02 -12.14
CA VAL A 262 25.61 -9.17 -11.63
C VAL A 262 26.50 -10.35 -11.26
N ALA A 263 27.77 -10.35 -11.70
CA ALA A 263 28.73 -11.36 -11.29
C ALA A 263 29.02 -11.24 -9.79
N VAL A 264 28.68 -12.30 -9.05
CA VAL A 264 29.46 -12.66 -7.87
C VAL A 264 30.86 -12.99 -8.41
N PRO A 265 31.93 -12.26 -8.05
CA PRO A 265 33.25 -12.56 -8.59
C PRO A 265 33.58 -14.01 -8.24
N ALA A 266 33.93 -14.81 -9.25
CA ALA A 266 34.25 -16.23 -9.08
C ALA A 266 35.36 -16.46 -8.03
N SER A 267 36.19 -15.44 -7.76
CA SER A 267 37.20 -15.42 -6.70
C SER A 267 36.66 -15.47 -5.27
N SER A 268 35.36 -15.23 -5.05
CA SER A 268 34.72 -15.35 -3.73
C SER A 268 34.30 -16.78 -3.39
N ILE A 269 34.38 -17.70 -4.35
CA ILE A 269 34.34 -19.14 -4.12
C ILE A 269 35.78 -19.63 -4.23
N GLU A 270 36.61 -19.34 -3.22
CA GLU A 270 37.84 -20.13 -3.09
C GLU A 270 37.42 -21.58 -2.82
N PRO A 271 37.79 -22.56 -3.67
CA PRO A 271 37.66 -23.95 -3.29
C PRO A 271 38.51 -24.16 -2.03
N ALA A 272 38.02 -25.00 -1.11
CA ALA A 272 38.62 -25.32 0.17
C ALA A 272 40.02 -25.99 0.07
N SER A 273 41.00 -25.33 -0.53
CA SER A 273 42.40 -25.76 -0.63
C SER A 273 43.28 -25.15 0.47
N MET A 274 42.74 -24.25 1.30
CA MET A 274 43.44 -23.62 2.43
C MET A 274 43.77 -24.60 3.59
N TRP A 275 43.37 -25.88 3.50
CA TRP A 275 43.63 -26.91 4.51
C TRP A 275 44.63 -28.00 4.08
N VAL A 276 45.42 -27.80 3.01
CA VAL A 276 46.56 -28.69 2.76
C VAL A 276 47.69 -28.33 3.73
N LYS A 277 47.84 -29.14 4.79
CA LYS A 277 48.98 -29.05 5.73
C LYS A 277 50.31 -29.13 4.96
N PRO A 278 51.36 -28.40 5.37
CA PRO A 278 52.69 -28.57 4.78
C PRO A 278 53.20 -29.99 5.09
N SER A 279 53.61 -30.73 4.06
CA SER A 279 54.35 -31.98 4.24
C SER A 279 55.73 -31.66 4.82
N THR A 280 55.97 -32.09 6.05
CA THR A 280 57.33 -32.14 6.60
C THR A 280 58.08 -33.27 5.90
N ASN A 281 58.88 -32.95 4.88
CA ASN A 281 59.83 -33.90 4.33
C ASN A 281 61.16 -33.78 5.07
N ASN A 282 61.54 -34.91 5.67
CA ASN A 282 62.84 -35.27 6.21
C ASN A 282 64.01 -34.80 5.34
N THR A 283 65.02 -34.22 5.97
CA THR A 283 66.42 -34.37 5.55
C THR A 283 67.18 -34.96 6.73
N GLY A 284 67.10 -36.27 6.87
CA GLY A 284 68.08 -37.09 7.54
C GLY A 284 68.89 -37.85 6.47
N GLU A 285 70.21 -37.82 6.66
CA GLU A 285 71.20 -38.78 6.13
C GLU A 285 71.55 -38.68 4.64
N ASN A 286 72.79 -38.25 4.36
CA ASN A 286 73.87 -39.20 4.05
C ASN A 286 75.25 -38.52 4.18
N LEU A 287 76.11 -39.15 4.98
CA LEU A 287 77.57 -39.08 4.92
C LEU A 287 78.07 -39.88 3.73
#